data_AF-A0A7F5R4A1-F1
#
_entry.id   AF-A0A7F5R4A1-F1
#
_cell.length_a   1.000
_cell.length_b   1.000
_cell.length_c   1.000
_cell.angle_alpha   90.00
_cell.angle_beta   90.00
_cell.angle_gamma   90.00
#
_symmetry.space_group_name_H-M   'P 1'
#
loop_
_entity.id
_entity.type
_entity.pdbx_description
1 polymer ?
#
loop_
_entity_poly.entity_id
_entity_poly.type
_entity_poly.pdbx_seq_one_letter_code
_entity_poly.pdbx_strand_id
1 'polypeptide(L)'
;MGYNIDWIIPYLRSPSRLWSFASTITVIAVGLFSKIVINPEIVGWLNKSKIFNLHIMSKALDERPKNTPIITVSNHHSCFDDPGLWGTLQVKHLIRPKVMRWSLAAHDICYTCAEHSYFFALGKCIPVIRGNGVYQDAVDFCIERLAKGEWVHIFPEGKVNVTKENMRLKWGVGRMIYEAPVTPIVIPIWHIGMDEVLPNDPPYILQFRKTMTFNYGKPIDFTETVKSLKDRKATDVEARKHITDMIQEALLKLKEETETLCNQTS
;
A
#
# COMPACT_ATOMS: atom_id res chain seq x y z
N MET A 1 -6.91 19.61 -20.04
CA MET A 1 -5.90 19.95 -19.02
C MET A 1 -6.30 19.25 -17.74
N GLY A 2 -5.38 18.53 -17.09
CA GLY A 2 -5.64 17.92 -15.78
C GLY A 2 -5.69 18.96 -14.66
N TYR A 3 -6.23 18.58 -13.51
CA TYR A 3 -6.20 19.41 -12.30
C TYR A 3 -4.74 19.62 -11.83
N ASN A 4 -4.41 20.82 -11.35
CA ASN A 4 -3.05 21.13 -10.89
C ASN A 4 -2.79 20.49 -9.50
N ILE A 5 -1.77 19.65 -9.43
CA ILE A 5 -1.38 18.90 -8.22
C ILE A 5 -0.04 19.37 -7.62
N ASP A 6 0.60 20.38 -8.21
CA ASP A 6 1.98 20.78 -7.89
C ASP A 6 2.12 21.30 -6.45
N TRP A 7 1.02 21.76 -5.86
CA TRP A 7 0.96 22.23 -4.48
C TRP A 7 0.97 21.10 -3.44
N ILE A 8 0.60 19.86 -3.82
CA ILE A 8 0.26 18.79 -2.86
C ILE A 8 1.51 18.29 -2.14
N ILE A 9 2.54 17.85 -2.87
CA ILE A 9 3.75 17.28 -2.24
C ILE A 9 4.49 18.33 -1.39
N PRO A 10 4.71 19.58 -1.86
CA PRO A 10 5.27 20.63 -1.01
C PRO A 10 4.47 20.83 0.28
N TYR A 11 3.13 20.79 0.20
CA TYR A 11 2.26 20.90 1.37
C TYR A 11 2.40 19.69 2.31
N LEU A 12 2.50 18.47 1.79
CA LEU A 12 2.70 17.24 2.57
C LEU A 12 4.09 17.17 3.24
N ARG A 13 5.11 17.86 2.70
CA ARG A 13 6.44 17.98 3.32
C ARG A 13 6.40 18.85 4.58
N SER A 14 5.56 19.87 4.59
CA SER A 14 5.43 20.86 5.67
C SER A 14 3.97 21.01 6.14
N PRO A 15 3.36 19.94 6.68
CA PRO A 15 1.94 19.95 7.01
C PRO A 15 1.66 20.87 8.21
N SER A 16 0.53 21.58 8.15
CA SER A 16 0.03 22.34 9.29
C SER A 16 -0.48 21.43 10.42
N ARG A 17 -0.63 21.99 11.62
CA ARG A 17 -1.28 21.28 12.74
C ARG A 17 -2.74 20.93 12.43
N LEU A 18 -3.45 21.84 11.75
CA LEU A 18 -4.82 21.61 11.31
C LEU A 18 -4.90 20.43 10.34
N TRP A 19 -3.99 20.38 9.36
CA TRP A 19 -3.92 19.24 8.45
C TRP A 19 -3.61 17.94 9.18
N SER A 20 -2.67 17.95 10.12
CA SER A 20 -2.29 16.74 10.88
C SER A 20 -3.48 16.18 11.69
N PHE A 21 -4.29 17.07 12.25
CA PHE A 21 -5.53 16.71 12.94
C PHE A 21 -6.60 16.17 11.97
N ALA A 22 -6.86 16.89 10.87
CA ALA A 22 -7.81 16.46 9.86
C ALA A 22 -7.41 15.12 9.22
N SER A 23 -6.13 14.93 8.89
CA SER A 23 -5.59 13.69 8.34
C SER A 23 -5.76 12.53 9.33
N THR A 24 -5.53 12.78 10.62
CA THR A 24 -5.80 11.80 11.68
C THR A 24 -7.26 11.34 11.67
N ILE A 25 -8.21 12.28 11.60
CA ILE A 25 -9.64 11.96 11.54
C ILE A 25 -9.96 11.16 10.28
N THR A 26 -9.49 11.62 9.11
CA THR A 26 -9.76 10.96 7.81
C THR A 26 -9.24 9.52 7.79
N VAL A 27 -7.99 9.29 8.21
CA VAL A 27 -7.40 7.93 8.24
C VAL A 27 -8.16 7.02 9.20
N ILE A 28 -8.56 7.51 10.38
CA ILE A 28 -9.36 6.74 11.34
C ILE A 28 -10.73 6.41 10.76
N ALA A 29 -11.43 7.40 10.20
CA ALA A 29 -12.77 7.24 9.66
C ALA A 29 -12.78 6.22 8.50
N VAL A 30 -11.86 6.36 7.55
CA VAL A 30 -11.74 5.42 6.42
C VAL A 30 -11.35 4.03 6.91
N GLY A 31 -10.39 3.92 7.83
CA GLY A 31 -9.96 2.62 8.38
C GLY A 31 -11.09 1.88 9.12
N LEU A 32 -11.85 2.60 9.96
CA LEU A 32 -13.00 2.04 10.67
C LEU A 32 -14.14 1.67 9.72
N PHE A 33 -14.43 2.53 8.73
CA PHE A 33 -15.41 2.25 7.70
C PHE A 33 -15.06 0.96 6.94
N SER A 34 -13.82 0.83 6.46
CA SER A 34 -13.38 -0.39 5.78
C SER A 34 -13.45 -1.62 6.68
N LYS A 35 -13.07 -1.47 7.96
CA LYS A 35 -13.18 -2.56 8.93
C LYS A 35 -14.63 -3.04 9.08
N ILE A 36 -15.60 -2.13 9.07
CA ILE A 36 -17.02 -2.49 9.07
C ILE A 36 -17.38 -3.22 7.78
N VAL A 37 -17.04 -2.66 6.61
CA VAL A 37 -17.38 -3.23 5.29
C VAL A 37 -16.89 -4.67 5.12
N ILE A 38 -15.70 -5.00 5.64
CA ILE A 38 -15.08 -6.30 5.42
C ILE A 38 -15.28 -7.32 6.57
N ASN A 39 -15.80 -6.91 7.73
CA ASN A 39 -15.90 -7.78 8.90
C ASN A 39 -17.36 -8.16 9.21
N PRO A 40 -17.73 -9.45 9.09
CA PRO A 40 -19.10 -9.90 9.30
C PRO A 40 -19.53 -9.84 10.77
N GLU A 41 -18.60 -9.81 11.73
CA GLU A 41 -18.90 -9.79 13.17
C GLU A 41 -19.56 -8.48 13.62
N ILE A 42 -19.34 -7.39 12.87
CA ILE A 42 -19.90 -6.07 13.22
C ILE A 42 -21.33 -5.92 12.68
N VAL A 43 -21.59 -6.49 11.50
CA VAL A 43 -22.91 -6.48 10.89
C VAL A 43 -23.09 -7.79 10.10
N GLY A 44 -23.92 -8.70 10.63
CA GLY A 44 -24.02 -10.11 10.21
C GLY A 44 -24.43 -10.38 8.76
N TRP A 45 -24.79 -9.36 7.97
CA TRP A 45 -25.07 -9.47 6.53
C TRP A 45 -23.97 -8.90 5.61
N LEU A 46 -22.86 -8.42 6.17
CA LEU A 46 -21.74 -7.86 5.39
C LEU A 46 -20.83 -8.94 4.81
N ASN A 47 -19.73 -8.48 4.21
CA ASN A 47 -18.73 -9.33 3.56
C ASN A 47 -17.99 -10.21 4.59
N LYS A 48 -17.49 -11.36 4.14
CA LYS A 48 -16.68 -12.30 4.93
C LYS A 48 -15.21 -12.12 4.57
N SER A 49 -14.36 -11.98 5.57
CA SER A 49 -12.90 -11.90 5.38
C SER A 49 -12.20 -13.11 5.98
N LYS A 50 -11.39 -13.78 5.17
CA LYS A 50 -10.44 -14.81 5.60
C LYS A 50 -9.06 -14.16 5.66
N ILE A 51 -8.51 -14.00 6.87
CA ILE A 51 -7.27 -13.25 7.08
C ILE A 51 -6.19 -14.20 7.60
N PHE A 52 -5.18 -14.43 6.78
CA PHE A 52 -4.04 -15.29 7.09
C PHE A 52 -2.82 -14.46 7.46
N ASN A 53 -2.10 -14.90 8.49
CA ASN A 53 -0.80 -14.34 8.90
C ASN A 53 -0.78 -12.85 9.30
N LEU A 54 -1.92 -12.26 9.68
CA LEU A 54 -2.01 -10.86 10.14
C LEU A 54 -1.06 -10.52 11.31
N HIS A 55 -0.67 -11.52 12.10
CA HIS A 55 0.30 -11.36 13.19
C HIS A 55 1.65 -10.82 12.70
N ILE A 56 2.05 -11.09 11.45
CA ILE A 56 3.28 -10.55 10.84
C ILE A 56 3.21 -9.03 10.76
N MET A 57 2.10 -8.50 10.23
CA MET A 57 1.88 -7.06 10.15
C MET A 57 1.74 -6.45 11.55
N SER A 58 1.00 -7.10 12.45
CA SER A 58 0.81 -6.62 13.83
C SER A 58 2.15 -6.51 14.56
N LYS A 59 3.02 -7.52 14.45
CA LYS A 59 4.37 -7.52 15.00
C LYS A 59 5.23 -6.40 14.42
N ALA A 60 5.19 -6.18 13.10
CA ALA A 60 5.91 -5.08 12.47
C ALA A 60 5.41 -3.70 12.96
N LEU A 61 4.12 -3.55 13.21
CA LEU A 61 3.54 -2.30 13.73
C LEU A 61 3.86 -2.05 15.20
N ASP A 62 3.85 -3.10 16.02
CA ASP A 62 3.97 -3.02 17.48
C ASP A 62 5.43 -3.11 17.97
N GLU A 63 6.27 -3.92 17.34
CA GLU A 63 7.55 -4.37 17.89
C GLU A 63 8.79 -4.01 17.05
N ARG A 64 8.63 -3.42 15.86
CA ARG A 64 9.79 -3.09 15.02
C ARG A 64 10.76 -2.15 15.75
N PRO A 65 12.08 -2.26 15.52
CA PRO A 65 13.05 -1.35 16.12
C PRO A 65 12.73 0.12 15.79
N LYS A 66 13.15 1.00 16.70
CA LYS A 66 12.90 2.44 16.55
C LYS A 66 13.52 2.93 15.24
N ASN A 67 12.77 3.75 14.50
CA ASN A 67 13.17 4.32 13.21
C ASN A 67 13.40 3.28 12.09
N THR A 68 12.98 2.02 12.25
CA THR A 68 12.96 1.05 11.16
C THR A 68 11.71 1.28 10.29
N PRO A 69 11.87 1.59 9.00
CA PRO A 69 10.73 1.79 8.11
C PRO A 69 10.09 0.46 7.67
N ILE A 70 8.84 0.54 7.23
CA ILE A 70 8.12 -0.59 6.62
C ILE A 70 7.76 -0.21 5.19
N ILE A 71 7.92 -1.16 4.27
CA ILE A 71 7.25 -1.13 2.97
C ILE A 71 6.30 -2.32 2.90
N THR A 72 5.04 -2.06 2.57
CA THR A 72 4.11 -3.13 2.19
C THR A 72 3.87 -3.08 0.69
N VAL A 73 3.87 -4.25 0.04
CA VAL A 73 3.61 -4.40 -1.40
C VAL A 73 2.40 -5.32 -1.60
N SER A 74 1.48 -4.98 -2.50
CA SER A 74 0.29 -5.80 -2.78
C SER A 74 -0.06 -5.84 -4.26
N ASN A 75 -0.75 -6.89 -4.69
CA ASN A 75 -1.52 -6.87 -5.94
C ASN A 75 -2.64 -5.81 -5.87
N HIS A 76 -3.15 -5.38 -7.02
CA HIS A 76 -4.17 -4.34 -7.12
C HIS A 76 -5.28 -4.73 -8.08
N HIS A 77 -6.42 -5.20 -7.57
CA HIS A 77 -7.59 -5.60 -8.36
C HIS A 77 -8.75 -4.58 -8.34
N SER A 78 -8.78 -3.61 -7.41
CA SER A 78 -9.83 -2.60 -7.31
C SER A 78 -9.37 -1.31 -6.61
N CYS A 79 -10.06 -0.19 -6.88
CA CYS A 79 -9.90 1.04 -6.10
C CYS A 79 -10.21 0.87 -4.59
N PHE A 80 -10.94 -0.18 -4.20
CA PHE A 80 -11.19 -0.50 -2.80
C PHE A 80 -9.96 -1.11 -2.09
N ASP A 81 -8.92 -1.50 -2.82
CA ASP A 81 -7.85 -2.31 -2.24
C ASP A 81 -7.09 -1.59 -1.12
N ASP A 82 -6.74 -0.31 -1.31
CA ASP A 82 -6.06 0.45 -0.27
C ASP A 82 -6.93 0.53 1.00
N PRO A 83 -8.13 1.11 1.00
CA PRO A 83 -8.94 1.16 2.22
C PRO A 83 -9.30 -0.24 2.74
N GLY A 84 -9.55 -1.22 1.88
CA GLY A 84 -9.94 -2.58 2.23
C GLY A 84 -8.85 -3.37 2.96
N LEU A 85 -7.60 -3.33 2.48
CA LEU A 85 -6.45 -3.97 3.14
C LEU A 85 -6.35 -3.56 4.60
N TRP A 86 -6.52 -2.27 4.89
CA TRP A 86 -6.31 -1.75 6.24
C TRP A 86 -7.48 -2.03 7.19
N GLY A 87 -8.66 -2.35 6.67
CA GLY A 87 -9.78 -2.86 7.49
C GLY A 87 -9.44 -4.13 8.27
N THR A 88 -8.44 -4.89 7.81
CA THR A 88 -7.97 -6.12 8.48
C THR A 88 -7.20 -5.82 9.78
N LEU A 89 -6.66 -4.61 9.95
CA LEU A 89 -5.88 -4.23 11.13
C LEU A 89 -6.74 -4.18 12.39
N GLN A 90 -6.09 -4.35 13.56
CA GLN A 90 -6.72 -4.13 14.86
C GLN A 90 -7.09 -2.64 15.03
N VAL A 91 -8.17 -2.36 15.77
CA VAL A 91 -8.64 -0.98 16.03
C VAL A 91 -7.53 -0.13 16.64
N LYS A 92 -6.70 -0.69 17.54
CA LYS A 92 -5.56 0.01 18.16
C LYS A 92 -4.55 0.56 17.14
N HIS A 93 -4.40 -0.09 15.98
CA HIS A 93 -3.53 0.38 14.89
C HIS A 93 -4.20 1.50 14.10
N LEU A 94 -5.49 1.34 13.78
CA LEU A 94 -6.27 2.32 13.02
C LEU A 94 -6.35 3.68 13.73
N ILE A 95 -6.52 3.68 15.05
CA ILE A 95 -6.61 4.90 15.87
C ILE A 95 -5.26 5.55 16.19
N ARG A 96 -4.15 5.01 15.68
CA ARG A 96 -2.79 5.51 15.94
C ARG A 96 -2.14 5.97 14.62
N PRO A 97 -2.33 7.25 14.23
CA PRO A 97 -1.86 7.77 12.93
C PRO A 97 -0.36 7.60 12.65
N LYS A 98 0.48 7.53 13.70
CA LYS A 98 1.93 7.32 13.60
C LYS A 98 2.31 5.93 13.09
N VAL A 99 1.40 4.96 13.18
CA VAL A 99 1.60 3.59 12.68
C VAL A 99 0.71 3.29 11.47
N MET A 100 0.24 4.33 10.78
CA MET A 100 -0.55 4.23 9.56
C MET A 100 0.25 4.72 8.35
N ARG A 101 0.14 3.93 7.27
CA ARG A 101 0.81 4.10 5.98
C ARG A 101 0.56 5.43 5.27
N TRP A 102 1.56 5.82 4.51
CA TRP A 102 1.42 6.60 3.28
C TRP A 102 1.19 5.66 2.09
N SER A 103 0.40 6.05 1.10
CA SER A 103 0.08 5.19 -0.06
C SER A 103 0.22 5.98 -1.36
N LEU A 104 0.76 5.39 -2.42
CA LEU A 104 0.80 6.05 -3.74
C LEU A 104 -0.56 5.93 -4.44
N ALA A 105 -1.05 7.04 -4.98
CA ALA A 105 -2.35 7.12 -5.67
C ALA A 105 -2.21 7.83 -7.02
N ALA A 106 -2.78 7.26 -8.08
CA ALA A 106 -2.67 7.79 -9.43
C ALA A 106 -3.33 9.17 -9.53
N HIS A 107 -2.58 10.18 -9.97
CA HIS A 107 -3.06 11.57 -10.02
C HIS A 107 -4.32 11.76 -10.88
N ASP A 108 -4.40 11.05 -12.00
CA ASP A 108 -5.48 11.15 -12.98
C ASP A 108 -6.77 10.45 -12.56
N ILE A 109 -6.74 9.71 -11.44
CA ILE A 109 -7.92 9.05 -10.84
C ILE A 109 -8.29 9.72 -9.50
N CYS A 110 -7.30 9.92 -8.63
CA CYS A 110 -7.53 10.39 -7.27
C CYS A 110 -7.44 11.92 -7.11
N TYR A 111 -6.88 12.64 -8.08
CA TYR A 111 -6.60 14.07 -7.96
C TYR A 111 -7.18 14.84 -9.16
N THR A 112 -8.45 14.57 -9.45
CA THR A 112 -9.16 15.14 -10.62
C THR A 112 -9.81 16.49 -10.33
N CYS A 113 -9.98 16.85 -9.06
CA CYS A 113 -10.47 18.15 -8.60
C CYS A 113 -9.93 18.48 -7.20
N ALA A 114 -10.26 19.66 -6.68
CA ALA A 114 -9.75 20.12 -5.39
C ALA A 114 -10.26 19.27 -4.23
N GLU A 115 -11.55 18.94 -4.24
CA GLU A 115 -12.21 18.15 -3.20
C GLU A 115 -11.57 16.77 -3.06
N HIS A 116 -11.39 16.08 -4.19
CA HIS A 116 -10.68 14.79 -4.22
C HIS A 116 -9.25 14.94 -3.73
N SER A 117 -8.53 15.96 -4.19
CA SER A 117 -7.13 16.19 -3.82
C SER A 117 -6.96 16.39 -2.32
N TYR A 118 -7.82 17.17 -1.68
CA TYR A 118 -7.82 17.30 -0.22
C TYR A 118 -8.15 15.99 0.48
N PHE A 119 -9.19 15.27 0.04
CA PHE A 119 -9.58 14.00 0.65
C PHE A 119 -8.44 12.96 0.61
N PHE A 120 -7.83 12.74 -0.56
CA PHE A 120 -6.74 11.78 -0.71
C PHE A 120 -5.47 12.23 0.02
N ALA A 121 -5.13 13.52 -0.02
CA ALA A 121 -4.02 14.04 0.77
C ALA A 121 -4.22 13.79 2.28
N LEU A 122 -5.42 14.06 2.81
CA LEU A 122 -5.77 13.77 4.21
C LEU A 122 -5.71 12.27 4.54
N GLY A 123 -6.04 11.41 3.59
CA GLY A 123 -5.89 9.96 3.68
C GLY A 123 -4.44 9.44 3.68
N LYS A 124 -3.46 10.35 3.62
CA LYS A 124 -2.03 10.08 3.41
C LYS A 124 -1.72 9.43 2.06
N CYS A 125 -2.53 9.71 1.05
CA CYS A 125 -2.23 9.33 -0.31
C CYS A 125 -1.27 10.36 -0.94
N ILE A 126 -0.32 9.89 -1.73
CA ILE A 126 0.69 10.70 -2.41
C ILE A 126 0.39 10.62 -3.91
N PRO A 127 0.19 11.76 -4.60
CA PRO A 127 -0.10 11.75 -6.02
C PRO A 127 1.11 11.25 -6.82
N VAL A 128 0.92 10.20 -7.62
CA VAL A 128 1.94 9.65 -8.52
C VAL A 128 1.53 9.85 -9.98
N ILE A 129 2.50 10.24 -10.82
CA ILE A 129 2.27 10.47 -12.25
C ILE A 129 2.75 9.23 -13.01
N ARG A 130 1.80 8.56 -13.66
CA ARG A 130 2.08 7.39 -14.50
C ARG A 130 2.81 7.85 -15.76
N GLY A 131 3.88 7.15 -16.13
CA GLY A 131 4.71 7.48 -17.29
C GLY A 131 5.94 8.34 -16.98
N ASN A 132 5.98 9.05 -15.85
CA ASN A 132 7.12 9.90 -15.47
C ASN A 132 8.36 9.14 -14.94
N GLY A 133 8.33 7.80 -14.98
CA GLY A 133 9.43 6.98 -14.49
C GLY A 133 9.57 6.98 -12.96
N VAL A 134 10.74 6.56 -12.46
CA VAL A 134 10.99 6.39 -11.01
C VAL A 134 11.56 7.64 -10.34
N TYR A 135 12.03 8.61 -11.12
CA TYR A 135 12.58 9.88 -10.65
C TYR A 135 11.47 10.93 -10.72
N GLN A 136 10.63 10.92 -9.69
CA GLN A 136 9.52 11.87 -9.52
C GLN A 136 9.35 12.17 -8.04
N ASP A 137 8.84 13.38 -7.75
CA ASP A 137 8.65 13.89 -6.39
C ASP A 137 7.89 12.93 -5.46
N ALA A 138 6.94 12.15 -5.99
CA ALA A 138 6.18 11.18 -5.23
C ALA A 138 7.07 10.06 -4.63
N VAL A 139 8.04 9.57 -5.41
CA VAL A 139 8.97 8.53 -4.97
C VAL A 139 10.01 9.12 -4.01
N ASP A 140 10.47 10.34 -4.28
CA ASP A 140 11.38 11.07 -3.37
C ASP A 140 10.72 11.30 -2.01
N PHE A 141 9.45 11.73 -2.01
CA PHE A 141 8.67 11.90 -0.79
C PHE A 141 8.53 10.58 -0.03
N CYS A 142 8.28 9.45 -0.70
CA CYS A 142 8.28 8.14 -0.06
C CYS A 142 9.62 7.83 0.61
N ILE A 143 10.76 8.08 -0.07
CA ILE A 143 12.11 7.88 0.51
C ILE A 143 12.30 8.77 1.74
N GLU A 144 11.85 10.03 1.70
CA GLU A 144 11.86 10.92 2.87
C GLU A 144 11.01 10.39 4.04
N ARG A 145 9.87 9.74 3.77
CA ARG A 145 9.05 9.10 4.82
C ARG A 145 9.74 7.87 5.39
N LEU A 146 10.34 7.05 4.54
CA LEU A 146 11.13 5.88 4.97
C LEU A 146 12.33 6.30 5.81
N ALA A 147 12.99 7.41 5.48
CA ALA A 147 14.07 7.98 6.28
C ALA A 147 13.63 8.38 7.70
N LYS A 148 12.34 8.64 7.90
CA LYS A 148 11.73 8.93 9.22
C LYS A 148 11.26 7.66 9.96
N GLY A 149 11.51 6.47 9.41
CA GLY A 149 11.04 5.19 9.96
C GLY A 149 9.53 4.98 9.81
N GLU A 150 8.89 5.71 8.90
CA GLU A 150 7.46 5.60 8.64
C GLU A 150 7.15 4.40 7.73
N TRP A 151 5.86 4.17 7.52
CA TRP A 151 5.35 3.07 6.72
C TRP A 151 4.83 3.59 5.37
N VAL A 152 5.30 2.98 4.27
CA VAL A 152 4.82 3.22 2.91
C VAL A 152 4.14 1.97 2.35
N HIS A 153 2.99 2.13 1.73
CA HIS A 153 2.32 1.10 0.94
C HIS A 153 2.42 1.43 -0.56
N ILE A 154 2.60 0.38 -1.36
CA ILE A 154 2.63 0.50 -2.80
C ILE A 154 1.97 -0.70 -3.47
N PHE A 155 1.23 -0.41 -4.54
CA PHE A 155 0.79 -1.38 -5.54
C PHE A 155 1.77 -1.36 -6.71
N PRO A 156 2.82 -2.21 -6.71
CA PRO A 156 3.88 -2.13 -7.71
C PRO A 156 3.42 -2.48 -9.12
N GLU A 157 2.19 -2.99 -9.33
CA GLU A 157 1.58 -3.15 -10.66
C GLU A 157 1.36 -1.79 -11.37
N GLY A 158 1.20 -0.71 -10.59
CA GLY A 158 1.11 0.68 -11.07
C GLY A 158 -0.24 1.06 -11.70
N LYS A 159 -1.21 0.14 -11.70
CA LYS A 159 -2.62 0.35 -12.05
C LYS A 159 -3.46 -0.78 -11.46
N VAL A 160 -4.77 -0.59 -11.41
CA VAL A 160 -5.71 -1.69 -11.19
C VAL A 160 -5.58 -2.73 -12.31
N ASN A 161 -5.32 -3.97 -11.93
CA ASN A 161 -5.16 -5.15 -12.76
C ASN A 161 -6.49 -5.93 -12.85
N VAL A 162 -7.41 -5.43 -13.67
CA VAL A 162 -8.74 -6.02 -13.86
C VAL A 162 -8.67 -7.43 -14.46
N THR A 163 -7.71 -7.67 -15.36
CA THR A 163 -7.51 -8.96 -16.03
C THR A 163 -6.82 -10.01 -15.16
N LYS A 164 -6.28 -9.61 -14.00
CA LYS A 164 -5.54 -10.47 -13.05
C LYS A 164 -4.33 -11.18 -13.70
N GLU A 165 -3.79 -10.58 -14.75
CA GLU A 165 -2.64 -11.09 -15.49
C GLU A 165 -1.35 -10.93 -14.66
N ASN A 166 -0.36 -11.77 -14.94
CA ASN A 166 0.96 -11.61 -14.34
C ASN A 166 1.66 -10.40 -14.99
N MET A 167 1.52 -9.24 -14.35
CA MET A 167 2.10 -7.99 -14.81
C MET A 167 3.53 -7.80 -14.27
N ARG A 168 4.40 -7.21 -15.10
CA ARG A 168 5.71 -6.73 -14.62
C ARG A 168 5.53 -5.59 -13.62
N LEU A 169 6.19 -5.71 -12.47
CA LEU A 169 6.22 -4.68 -11.44
C LEU A 169 7.02 -3.44 -11.85
N LYS A 170 6.55 -2.27 -11.44
CA LYS A 170 7.22 -0.98 -11.61
C LYS A 170 8.37 -0.84 -10.61
N TRP A 171 9.50 -0.36 -11.10
CA TRP A 171 10.76 -0.28 -10.34
C TRP A 171 10.81 0.77 -9.21
N GLY A 172 9.74 1.54 -9.00
CA GLY A 172 9.68 2.55 -7.94
C GLY A 172 9.93 1.96 -6.55
N VAL A 173 9.39 0.77 -6.28
CA VAL A 173 9.63 0.06 -5.01
C VAL A 173 11.10 -0.32 -4.82
N GLY A 174 11.76 -0.80 -5.88
CA GLY A 174 13.19 -1.14 -5.84
C GLY A 174 14.05 0.09 -5.56
N ARG A 175 13.70 1.24 -6.14
CA ARG A 175 14.35 2.53 -5.84
C ARG A 175 14.18 2.91 -4.37
N MET A 176 12.94 2.85 -3.85
CA MET A 176 12.65 3.18 -2.46
C MET A 176 13.47 2.35 -1.47
N ILE A 177 13.60 1.05 -1.70
CA ILE A 177 14.38 0.14 -0.84
C ILE A 177 15.88 0.44 -0.95
N TYR A 178 16.39 0.67 -2.16
CA TYR A 178 17.81 0.87 -2.40
C TYR A 178 18.33 2.20 -1.83
N GLU A 179 17.54 3.27 -2.00
CA GLU A 179 17.89 4.64 -1.59
C GLU A 179 17.48 4.97 -0.14
N ALA A 180 16.64 4.15 0.50
CA ALA A 180 16.32 4.36 1.92
C ALA A 180 17.60 4.31 2.78
N PRO A 181 17.76 5.24 3.74
CA PRO A 181 18.94 5.28 4.60
C PRO A 181 19.00 4.08 5.56
N VAL A 182 17.83 3.54 5.91
CA VAL A 182 17.67 2.29 6.67
C VAL A 182 16.90 1.33 5.78
N THR A 183 17.43 0.14 5.54
CA THR A 183 16.73 -0.88 4.74
C THR A 183 15.39 -1.22 5.40
N PRO A 184 14.25 -1.04 4.70
CA PRO A 184 12.93 -1.26 5.28
C PRO A 184 12.63 -2.74 5.46
N ILE A 185 11.76 -3.05 6.42
CA ILE A 185 11.08 -4.34 6.48
C ILE A 185 10.06 -4.37 5.34
N VAL A 186 10.22 -5.29 4.38
CA VAL A 186 9.30 -5.41 3.24
C VAL A 186 8.31 -6.54 3.48
N ILE A 187 7.02 -6.24 3.53
CA ILE A 187 5.95 -7.23 3.77
C ILE A 187 5.10 -7.36 2.51
N PRO A 188 5.18 -8.48 1.78
CA PRO A 188 4.29 -8.76 0.67
C PRO A 188 2.91 -9.16 1.19
N ILE A 189 1.86 -8.70 0.51
CA ILE A 189 0.48 -8.99 0.81
C ILE A 189 -0.18 -9.44 -0.50
N TRP A 190 -1.01 -10.47 -0.43
CA TRP A 190 -1.86 -10.85 -1.55
C TRP A 190 -3.31 -10.91 -1.11
N HIS A 191 -4.22 -10.40 -1.94
CA HIS A 191 -5.65 -10.44 -1.68
C HIS A 191 -6.45 -10.94 -2.88
N ILE A 192 -7.62 -11.52 -2.57
CA ILE A 192 -8.59 -12.01 -3.55
C ILE A 192 -9.99 -11.53 -3.11
N GLY A 193 -10.81 -11.06 -4.06
CA GLY A 193 -12.24 -10.76 -3.83
C GLY A 193 -12.59 -9.31 -3.49
N MET A 194 -11.62 -8.40 -3.38
CA MET A 194 -11.92 -6.97 -3.14
C MET A 194 -12.58 -6.29 -4.35
N ASP A 195 -12.31 -6.79 -5.55
CA ASP A 195 -12.96 -6.40 -6.79
C ASP A 195 -14.45 -6.82 -6.86
N GLU A 196 -14.85 -7.83 -6.10
CA GLU A 196 -16.27 -8.15 -5.95
C GLU A 196 -16.99 -7.22 -4.98
N VAL A 197 -16.27 -6.68 -3.99
CA VAL A 197 -16.80 -5.71 -3.03
C VAL A 197 -16.96 -4.33 -3.66
N LEU A 198 -16.00 -3.89 -4.48
CA LEU A 198 -16.16 -2.70 -5.30
C LEU A 198 -15.75 -3.02 -6.74
N PRO A 199 -16.71 -3.28 -7.63
CA PRO A 199 -16.47 -3.49 -9.05
C PRO A 199 -15.78 -2.28 -9.71
N ASN A 200 -15.02 -2.55 -10.76
CA ASN A 200 -14.24 -1.53 -11.48
C ASN A 200 -15.05 -0.76 -12.55
N ASP A 201 -16.32 -1.10 -12.71
CA ASP A 201 -17.22 -0.51 -13.69
C ASP A 201 -18.30 0.35 -13.02
N PRO A 202 -18.68 1.50 -13.61
CA PRO A 202 -19.80 2.29 -13.10
C PRO A 202 -21.13 1.52 -13.13
N PRO A 203 -22.03 1.74 -12.15
CA PRO A 203 -21.86 2.62 -10.99
C PRO A 203 -20.98 2.00 -9.89
N TYR A 204 -20.06 2.79 -9.33
CA TYR A 204 -19.15 2.37 -8.26
C TYR A 204 -19.88 2.21 -6.91
N ILE A 205 -20.51 1.05 -6.71
CA ILE A 205 -21.33 0.74 -5.54
C ILE A 205 -20.73 -0.44 -4.78
N LEU A 206 -20.61 -0.28 -3.46
CA LEU A 206 -20.17 -1.35 -2.58
C LEU A 206 -21.18 -2.50 -2.56
N GLN A 207 -20.68 -3.70 -2.81
CA GLN A 207 -21.41 -4.95 -2.73
C GLN A 207 -21.19 -5.59 -1.37
N PHE A 208 -22.21 -6.33 -0.93
CA PHE A 208 -22.23 -7.04 0.35
C PHE A 208 -22.33 -8.55 0.13
N ARG A 209 -22.07 -9.33 1.19
CA ARG A 209 -22.07 -10.81 1.17
C ARG A 209 -21.03 -11.43 0.23
N LYS A 210 -19.95 -10.70 -0.06
CA LYS A 210 -18.79 -11.19 -0.78
C LYS A 210 -17.79 -11.83 0.16
N THR A 211 -16.91 -12.67 -0.39
CA THR A 211 -15.81 -13.28 0.35
C THR A 211 -14.51 -12.68 -0.12
N MET A 212 -13.68 -12.23 0.83
CA MET A 212 -12.34 -11.78 0.58
C MET A 212 -11.34 -12.68 1.30
N THR A 213 -10.20 -12.91 0.67
CA THR A 213 -9.07 -13.60 1.27
C THR A 213 -7.89 -12.65 1.30
N PHE A 214 -7.22 -12.54 2.45
CA PHE A 214 -6.03 -11.74 2.65
C PHE A 214 -4.92 -12.63 3.20
N ASN A 215 -3.74 -12.58 2.59
CA ASN A 215 -2.58 -13.32 3.05
C ASN A 215 -1.38 -12.40 3.20
N TYR A 216 -0.87 -12.31 4.43
CA TYR A 216 0.34 -11.56 4.74
C TYR A 216 1.55 -12.50 4.63
N GLY A 217 2.42 -12.24 3.67
CA GLY A 217 3.63 -13.03 3.45
C GLY A 217 4.71 -12.75 4.49
N LYS A 218 5.70 -13.65 4.52
CA LYS A 218 6.89 -13.47 5.37
C LYS A 218 7.64 -12.18 4.98
N PRO A 219 8.16 -11.41 5.95
CA PRO A 219 8.97 -10.25 5.64
C PRO A 219 10.20 -10.63 4.81
N ILE A 220 10.50 -9.84 3.78
CA ILE A 220 11.67 -9.97 2.94
C ILE A 220 12.76 -9.06 3.51
N ASP A 221 13.91 -9.65 3.84
CA ASP A 221 15.08 -8.92 4.29
C ASP A 221 16.00 -8.60 3.10
N PHE A 222 16.13 -7.31 2.78
CA PHE A 222 16.98 -6.81 1.72
C PHE A 222 18.34 -6.33 2.21
N THR A 223 18.69 -6.50 3.49
CA THR A 223 19.89 -5.90 4.10
C THR A 223 21.17 -6.33 3.39
N GLU A 224 21.39 -7.64 3.23
CA GLU A 224 22.58 -8.16 2.54
C GLU A 224 22.54 -7.86 1.03
N THR A 225 21.35 -7.92 0.40
CA THR A 225 21.19 -7.58 -1.02
C THR A 225 21.58 -6.13 -1.28
N VAL A 226 21.03 -5.17 -0.51
CA VAL A 226 21.33 -3.75 -0.65
C VAL A 226 22.80 -3.46 -0.36
N LYS A 227 23.37 -4.09 0.67
CA LYS A 227 24.79 -3.98 1.00
C LYS A 227 25.67 -4.45 -0.15
N SER A 228 25.43 -5.66 -0.67
CA SER A 228 26.16 -6.23 -1.81
C SER A 228 26.06 -5.35 -3.06
N LEU A 229 24.86 -4.82 -3.38
CA LEU A 229 24.64 -3.89 -4.49
C LEU A 229 25.47 -2.60 -4.34
N LYS A 230 25.53 -2.04 -3.12
CA LYS A 230 26.30 -0.83 -2.81
C LYS A 230 27.81 -1.10 -2.87
N ASP A 231 28.28 -2.19 -2.27
CA ASP A 231 29.71 -2.55 -2.21
C ASP A 231 30.30 -2.73 -3.62
N ARG A 232 29.55 -3.36 -4.53
CA ARG A 232 29.96 -3.54 -5.92
C ARG A 232 29.66 -2.35 -6.84
N LYS A 233 29.14 -1.25 -6.29
CA LYS A 233 28.75 -0.04 -7.04
C LYS A 233 27.82 -0.35 -8.22
N ALA A 234 26.78 -1.16 -7.97
CA ALA A 234 25.76 -1.47 -8.96
C ALA A 234 25.14 -0.18 -9.52
N THR A 235 24.81 -0.17 -10.80
CA THR A 235 24.08 0.98 -11.38
C THR A 235 22.69 1.08 -10.76
N ASP A 236 22.11 2.28 -10.68
CA ASP A 236 20.74 2.49 -10.18
C ASP A 236 19.72 1.58 -10.86
N VAL A 237 19.89 1.37 -12.18
CA VAL A 237 19.02 0.53 -13.00
C VAL A 237 19.11 -0.93 -12.59
N GLU A 238 20.32 -1.41 -12.38
CA GLU A 238 20.58 -2.78 -11.96
C GLU A 238 20.04 -3.04 -10.55
N ALA A 239 20.34 -2.15 -9.60
CA ALA A 239 19.90 -2.27 -8.22
C ALA A 239 18.37 -2.29 -8.10
N ARG A 240 17.69 -1.30 -8.70
CA ARG A 240 16.22 -1.21 -8.64
C ARG A 240 15.55 -2.39 -9.35
N LYS A 241 16.11 -2.86 -10.47
CA LYS A 241 15.58 -4.02 -11.19
C LYS A 241 15.70 -5.27 -10.33
N HIS A 242 16.90 -5.56 -9.83
CA HIS A 242 17.16 -6.76 -9.03
C HIS A 242 16.26 -6.84 -7.80
N ILE A 243 16.15 -5.76 -7.03
CA ILE A 243 15.27 -5.71 -5.86
C ILE A 243 13.81 -5.89 -6.27
N THR A 244 13.36 -5.25 -7.35
CA THR A 244 11.96 -5.38 -7.80
C THR A 244 11.65 -6.79 -8.30
N ASP A 245 12.59 -7.46 -8.97
CA ASP A 245 12.43 -8.84 -9.45
C ASP A 245 12.28 -9.81 -8.26
N MET A 246 13.07 -9.65 -7.19
CA MET A 246 12.90 -10.42 -5.95
C MET A 246 11.51 -10.23 -5.31
N ILE A 247 10.99 -9.01 -5.32
CA ILE A 247 9.62 -8.73 -4.84
C ILE A 247 8.58 -9.40 -5.73
N GLN A 248 8.79 -9.39 -7.05
CA GLN A 248 7.87 -10.02 -8.00
C GLN A 248 7.80 -11.53 -7.78
N GLU A 249 8.95 -12.19 -7.61
CA GLU A 249 9.01 -13.62 -7.28
C GLU A 249 8.29 -13.92 -5.96
N ALA A 250 8.51 -13.11 -4.92
CA ALA A 250 7.85 -13.28 -3.63
C ALA A 250 6.32 -13.10 -3.72
N LEU A 251 5.84 -12.11 -4.48
CA LEU A 251 4.41 -11.88 -4.69
C LEU A 251 3.76 -12.99 -5.53
N LEU A 252 4.43 -13.50 -6.57
CA LEU A 252 3.91 -14.61 -7.36
C LEU A 252 3.82 -15.90 -6.55
N LYS A 253 4.80 -16.18 -5.69
CA LYS A 253 4.69 -17.31 -4.75
C LYS A 253 3.54 -17.11 -3.76
N LEU A 254 3.40 -15.89 -3.21
CA LEU A 254 2.32 -15.57 -2.28
C LEU A 254 0.94 -15.67 -2.94
N LYS A 255 0.83 -15.35 -4.24
CA LYS A 255 -0.38 -15.56 -5.05
C LYS A 255 -0.81 -17.02 -5.03
N GLU A 256 0.08 -17.94 -5.41
CA GLU A 256 -0.22 -19.39 -5.46
C GLU A 256 -0.64 -19.94 -4.07
N GLU A 257 0.06 -19.52 -3.01
CA GLU A 257 -0.30 -19.85 -1.62
C GLU A 257 -1.70 -19.34 -1.27
N THR A 258 -2.03 -18.10 -1.67
CA THR A 258 -3.31 -17.46 -1.35
C THR A 258 -4.47 -18.07 -2.13
N GLU A 259 -4.27 -18.43 -3.39
CA GLU A 259 -5.26 -19.14 -4.21
C GLU A 259 -5.58 -20.51 -3.61
N THR A 260 -4.56 -21.23 -3.12
CA THR A 260 -4.74 -22.50 -2.41
C THR A 260 -5.57 -22.32 -1.13
N LEU A 261 -5.22 -21.34 -0.29
CA LEU A 261 -5.95 -21.04 0.95
C LEU A 261 -7.40 -20.62 0.69
N CYS A 262 -7.64 -19.85 -0.37
CA CYS A 262 -8.97 -19.41 -0.78
C CYS A 262 -9.84 -20.62 -1.13
N ASN A 263 -9.32 -21.57 -1.90
CA ASN A 263 -10.05 -22.76 -2.35
C ASN A 263 -10.32 -23.77 -1.21
N GLN A 264 -9.39 -23.94 -0.26
CA GLN A 264 -9.54 -24.88 0.87
C GLN A 264 -10.64 -24.50 1.87
N THR A 265 -11.06 -23.25 1.86
CA THR A 265 -11.99 -22.68 2.84
C THR A 265 -13.30 -22.20 2.22
N SER A 266 -13.49 -22.42 0.91
CA SER A 266 -14.67 -22.00 0.15
C SER A 266 -15.81 -23.01 0.24
#